data_AF-A0A376Y1C8-F1
#
_entry.id   AF-A0A376Y1C8-F1
#
_cell.length_a   1.000
_cell.length_b   1.000
_cell.length_c   1.000
_cell.angle_alpha   90.00
_cell.angle_beta   90.00
_cell.angle_gamma   90.00
#
_symmetry.space_group_name_H-M   'P 1'
#
loop_
_entity.id
_entity.type
_entity.pdbx_description
1 polymer ?
#
loop_
_entity_poly.entity_id
_entity_poly.type
_entity_poly.pdbx_seq_one_letter_code
_entity_poly.pdbx_strand_id
1 'polypeptide(L)'
;MEGSDFLLAGVLFLFAAVAAVPLASRLGIGAVLGYLLAGIAIGPWGLGFISDVDEILHFSELGVVFLMFIIGLELNPSKLWQLRRSIFGVGAAQVLLSAGVAGGIIDADGFRLAGGGGRWHWPCDVFNCNGVAIDA
;
A
#
# COMPACT_ATOMS: atom_id res chain seq x y z
N MET A 1 20.02 -30.87 9.97
CA MET A 1 20.05 -30.36 8.59
C MET A 1 18.85 -29.43 8.44
N GLU A 2 18.88 -28.29 9.15
CA GLU A 2 17.79 -27.30 9.18
C GLU A 2 18.34 -25.88 8.93
N GLY A 3 19.59 -25.61 9.35
CA GLY A 3 20.25 -24.33 9.07
C GLY A 3 20.54 -24.09 7.59
N SER A 4 20.73 -25.14 6.79
CA SER A 4 20.94 -25.00 5.34
C SER A 4 19.71 -24.47 4.62
N ASP A 5 18.53 -24.95 5.00
CA ASP A 5 17.25 -24.58 4.37
C ASP A 5 16.84 -23.16 4.74
N PHE A 6 17.13 -22.71 5.97
CA PHE A 6 16.91 -21.32 6.37
C PHE A 6 17.82 -20.35 5.61
N LEU A 7 19.10 -20.68 5.45
CA LEU A 7 20.03 -19.85 4.67
C LEU A 7 19.67 -19.85 3.19
N LEU A 8 19.26 -21.00 2.64
CA LEU A 8 18.84 -21.10 1.24
C LEU A 8 17.56 -20.29 1.01
N ALA A 9 16.56 -20.39 1.90
CA ALA A 9 15.34 -19.59 1.84
C ALA A 9 15.63 -18.08 1.94
N GLY A 10 16.49 -17.66 2.87
CA GLY A 10 16.89 -16.26 3.02
C GLY A 10 17.62 -15.72 1.78
N VAL A 11 18.53 -16.51 1.20
CA VAL A 11 19.24 -16.15 -0.05
C VAL A 11 18.28 -16.07 -1.23
N LEU A 12 17.33 -17.00 -1.34
CA LEU A 12 16.33 -17.01 -2.40
C LEU A 12 15.37 -15.82 -2.28
N PHE A 13 15.00 -15.45 -1.05
CA PHE A 13 14.19 -14.27 -0.75
C PHE A 13 14.92 -12.97 -1.13
N LEU A 14 16.18 -12.81 -0.70
CA LEU A 14 17.00 -11.66 -1.08
C LEU A 14 17.21 -11.59 -2.60
N PHE A 15 17.50 -12.73 -3.24
CA PHE A 15 17.70 -12.79 -4.68
C PHE A 15 16.44 -12.40 -5.46
N ALA A 16 15.29 -12.93 -5.06
CA ALA A 16 14.00 -12.59 -5.66
C ALA A 16 13.67 -11.10 -5.49
N ALA A 17 13.88 -10.53 -4.29
CA ALA A 17 13.67 -9.11 -4.03
C ALA A 17 14.61 -8.23 -4.88
N VAL A 18 15.91 -8.54 -4.91
CA VAL A 18 16.91 -7.80 -5.70
C VAL A 18 16.67 -7.92 -7.21
N ALA A 19 16.13 -9.04 -7.70
CA ALA A 19 15.78 -9.23 -9.10
C ALA A 19 14.45 -8.54 -9.48
N ALA A 20 13.46 -8.57 -8.59
CA ALA A 20 12.14 -7.99 -8.83
C ALA A 20 12.16 -6.45 -8.90
N VAL A 21 12.97 -5.79 -8.06
CA VAL A 21 13.07 -4.32 -8.01
C VAL A 21 13.49 -3.68 -9.35
N PRO A 22 14.60 -4.08 -10.00
CA PRO A 22 14.98 -3.52 -11.30
C PRO A 22 14.00 -3.91 -12.40
N LEU A 23 13.33 -5.07 -12.30
CA LEU A 23 12.30 -5.47 -13.25
C LEU A 23 11.06 -4.57 -13.15
N ALA A 24 10.58 -4.30 -11.93
CA ALA A 24 9.45 -3.40 -11.68
C ALA A 24 9.79 -1.94 -12.03
N SER A 25 10.99 -1.49 -11.68
CA SER A 25 11.47 -0.14 -12.01
C SER A 25 11.57 0.09 -13.53
N ARG A 26 11.96 -0.95 -14.30
CA ARG A 26 11.95 -0.87 -15.78
C ARG A 26 10.56 -0.78 -16.39
N LEU A 27 9.54 -1.30 -15.71
CA LEU A 27 8.14 -1.20 -16.14
C LEU A 27 7.54 0.18 -15.84
N GLY A 28 8.31 1.12 -15.26
CA GLY A 28 7.84 2.46 -14.91
C GLY A 28 6.90 2.48 -13.69
N ILE A 29 6.78 1.34 -13.00
CA ILE A 29 6.00 1.19 -11.78
C ILE A 29 6.90 1.70 -10.65
N GLY A 30 6.46 2.69 -9.88
CA GLY A 30 7.28 3.34 -8.84
C GLY A 30 7.97 2.32 -7.93
N ALA A 31 9.21 2.60 -7.51
CA ALA A 31 10.05 1.62 -6.80
C ALA A 31 9.37 1.01 -5.57
N VAL A 32 8.55 1.78 -4.86
CA VAL A 32 7.75 1.34 -3.71
C VAL A 32 6.74 0.25 -4.08
N LEU A 33 6.03 0.41 -5.20
CA LEU A 33 5.11 -0.61 -5.72
C LEU A 33 5.86 -1.89 -6.11
N GLY A 34 7.10 -1.78 -6.60
CA GLY A 34 7.96 -2.92 -6.88
C GLY A 34 8.32 -3.73 -5.63
N TYR A 35 8.66 -3.05 -4.53
CA TYR A 35 8.89 -3.72 -3.24
C TYR A 35 7.63 -4.39 -2.71
N LEU A 36 6.47 -3.73 -2.85
CA LEU A 36 5.19 -4.29 -2.40
C LEU A 36 4.80 -5.55 -3.18
N LEU A 37 4.94 -5.54 -4.51
CA LEU A 37 4.64 -6.70 -5.35
C LEU A 37 5.59 -7.87 -5.08
N ALA A 38 6.88 -7.61 -4.88
CA ALA A 38 7.83 -8.64 -4.49
C ALA A 38 7.47 -9.25 -3.13
N GLY A 39 7.07 -8.42 -2.16
CA GLY A 39 6.60 -8.88 -0.85
C GLY A 39 5.34 -9.74 -0.93
N ILE A 40 4.36 -9.36 -1.76
CA ILE A 40 3.14 -10.16 -1.99
C ILE A 40 3.47 -11.49 -2.69
N ALA A 41 4.35 -11.46 -3.69
CA ALA A 41 4.75 -12.64 -4.46
C ALA A 41 5.57 -13.66 -3.63
N ILE A 42 6.28 -13.22 -2.60
CA ILE A 42 7.06 -14.10 -1.72
C ILE A 42 6.33 -14.38 -0.40
N GLY A 43 5.34 -13.55 -0.05
CA GLY A 43 4.53 -13.69 1.16
C GLY A 43 3.63 -14.94 1.18
N PRO A 44 2.73 -15.06 2.18
CA PRO A 44 1.89 -16.24 2.36
C PRO A 44 0.97 -16.53 1.15
N TRP A 45 0.62 -15.51 0.37
CA TRP A 45 -0.12 -15.65 -0.90
C TRP A 45 0.72 -16.13 -2.09
N GLY A 46 2.05 -16.22 -1.94
CA GLY A 46 2.98 -16.63 -2.98
C GLY A 46 3.70 -17.94 -2.66
N LEU A 47 4.70 -17.88 -1.76
CA LEU A 47 5.55 -19.03 -1.39
C LEU A 47 5.21 -19.64 -0.01
N GLY A 48 4.32 -19.01 0.77
CA GLY A 48 3.71 -19.65 1.95
C GLY A 48 4.61 -19.89 3.16
N PHE A 49 5.81 -19.30 3.20
CA PHE A 49 6.87 -19.70 4.15
C PHE A 49 6.87 -18.95 5.51
N ILE A 50 6.00 -17.95 5.70
CA ILE A 50 5.95 -17.10 6.91
C ILE A 50 4.52 -17.16 7.49
N SER A 51 4.40 -17.52 8.77
CA SER A 51 3.12 -17.79 9.46
C SER A 51 2.76 -16.79 10.56
N ASP A 52 3.68 -15.89 10.93
CA ASP A 52 3.49 -14.95 12.04
C ASP A 52 3.32 -13.52 11.50
N VAL A 53 2.07 -13.19 11.19
CA VAL A 53 1.68 -11.88 10.61
C VAL A 53 1.75 -10.77 11.67
N ASP A 54 1.50 -11.10 12.94
CA ASP A 54 1.44 -10.15 14.06
C ASP A 54 2.77 -9.42 14.32
N GLU A 55 3.91 -10.13 14.27
CA GLU A 55 5.23 -9.49 14.48
C GLU A 55 5.64 -8.62 13.28
N ILE A 56 5.23 -9.00 12.06
CA ILE A 56 5.55 -8.26 10.83
C ILE A 56 4.77 -6.94 10.77
N LEU A 57 3.53 -6.90 11.29
CA LEU A 57 2.71 -5.69 11.36
C LEU A 57 3.35 -4.62 12.25
N HIS A 58 3.78 -4.98 13.47
CA HIS A 58 4.47 -4.04 14.38
C HIS A 58 5.76 -3.47 13.79
N PHE A 59 6.54 -4.31 13.08
CA PHE A 59 7.74 -3.85 12.41
C PHE A 59 7.44 -2.92 11.22
N SER A 60 6.34 -3.18 10.50
CA SER A 60 5.89 -2.37 9.36
C SER A 60 5.46 -0.96 9.78
N GLU A 61 4.82 -0.82 10.94
CA GLU A 61 4.48 0.48 11.50
C GLU A 61 5.74 1.34 11.74
N LEU A 62 6.79 0.77 12.36
CA LEU A 62 8.05 1.50 12.55
C LEU A 62 8.73 1.84 11.22
N GLY A 63 8.70 0.93 10.24
CA GLY A 63 9.26 1.17 8.91
C GLY A 63 8.61 2.33 8.18
N VAL A 64 7.27 2.44 8.22
CA VAL A 64 6.53 3.55 7.61
C VAL A 64 6.84 4.87 8.32
N VAL A 65 6.95 4.88 9.66
CA VAL A 65 7.33 6.08 10.41
C VAL A 65 8.73 6.56 10.01
N PHE A 66 9.71 5.67 9.89
CA PHE A 66 11.05 6.03 9.42
C PHE A 66 11.05 6.55 7.98
N LEU A 67 10.24 5.95 7.08
CA LEU A 67 10.13 6.41 5.71
C LEU A 67 9.50 7.81 5.63
N MET A 68 8.42 8.06 6.37
CA MET A 68 7.80 9.39 6.45
C MET A 68 8.74 10.41 7.09
N PHE A 69 9.57 9.99 8.05
CA PHE A 69 10.60 10.84 8.64
C PHE A 69 11.68 11.24 7.63
N ILE A 70 12.23 10.27 6.88
CA ILE A 70 13.20 10.54 5.80
C ILE A 70 12.60 11.46 4.75
N ILE A 71 11.37 11.18 4.29
CA ILE A 71 10.66 12.05 3.35
C ILE A 71 10.50 13.47 3.94
N GLY A 72 10.19 13.58 5.23
CA GLY A 72 10.11 14.86 5.93
C GLY A 72 11.44 15.61 6.00
N LEU A 73 12.56 14.91 6.21
CA LEU A 73 13.91 15.50 6.21
C LEU A 73 14.38 15.89 4.80
N GLU A 74 13.97 15.15 3.77
CA GLU A 74 14.35 15.39 2.37
C GLU A 74 13.51 16.49 1.71
N LEU A 75 12.32 16.76 2.26
CA LEU A 75 11.45 17.84 1.82
C LEU A 75 12.00 19.20 2.24
N ASN A 76 12.57 19.93 1.28
CA ASN A 76 12.95 21.32 1.49
C ASN A 76 11.69 22.21 1.61
N PRO A 77 11.45 22.87 2.76
CA PRO A 77 10.23 23.64 3.00
C PRO A 77 10.07 24.81 2.00
N SER A 78 11.18 25.38 1.53
CA SER A 78 11.18 26.48 0.56
C SER A 78 10.68 26.03 -0.82
N LYS A 79 11.01 24.80 -1.22
CA LYS A 79 10.53 24.22 -2.49
C LYS A 79 9.04 23.87 -2.38
N LEU A 80 8.62 23.33 -1.24
CA LEU A 80 7.20 23.05 -0.96
C LEU A 80 6.33 24.32 -1.06
N TRP A 81 6.82 25.45 -0.55
CA TRP A 81 6.08 26.72 -0.57
C TRP A 81 5.90 27.30 -1.98
N GLN A 82 6.83 27.04 -2.89
CA GLN A 82 6.69 27.40 -4.31
C GLN A 82 5.69 26.48 -5.01
N LEU A 83 5.74 25.17 -4.70
CA LEU A 83 4.82 24.20 -5.29
C LEU A 83 3.41 24.23 -4.69
N ARG A 84 3.21 24.82 -3.50
CA ARG A 84 1.91 24.82 -2.80
C ARG A 84 0.76 25.28 -3.69
N ARG A 85 0.97 26.28 -4.55
CA ARG A 85 -0.10 26.83 -5.40
C ARG A 85 -0.49 25.86 -6.51
N SER A 86 0.48 25.10 -7.01
CA SER A 86 0.25 24.01 -7.97
C SER A 86 -0.39 22.80 -7.28
N ILE A 87 0.11 22.40 -6.10
CA ILE A 87 -0.42 21.26 -5.33
C ILE A 87 -1.86 21.52 -4.88
N PHE A 88 -2.15 22.68 -4.30
CA PHE A 88 -3.50 23.03 -3.86
C PHE A 88 -4.43 23.38 -5.03
N GLY A 89 -3.90 23.86 -6.16
CA GLY A 89 -4.71 24.11 -7.36
C GLY A 89 -5.02 22.83 -8.12
N VAL A 90 -3.99 22.24 -8.73
CA VAL A 90 -4.10 21.06 -9.59
C VAL A 90 -4.39 19.80 -8.78
N GLY A 91 -3.73 19.61 -7.64
CA GLY A 91 -3.93 18.42 -6.80
C GLY A 91 -5.33 18.37 -6.20
N ALA A 92 -5.84 19.48 -5.65
CA ALA A 92 -7.22 19.52 -5.14
C ALA A 92 -8.24 19.36 -6.28
N ALA A 93 -8.02 20.00 -7.43
CA ALA A 93 -8.88 19.83 -8.60
C ALA A 93 -8.91 18.38 -9.08
N GLN A 94 -7.75 17.70 -9.14
CA GLN A 94 -7.65 16.30 -9.51
C GLN A 94 -8.40 15.40 -8.52
N VAL A 95 -8.22 15.61 -7.22
CA VAL A 95 -8.92 14.82 -6.20
C VAL A 95 -10.43 15.02 -6.29
N LEU A 96 -10.90 16.26 -6.44
CA LEU A 96 -12.32 16.56 -6.63
C LEU A 96 -12.87 15.94 -7.91
N LEU A 97 -12.11 15.96 -9.01
CA LEU A 97 -12.49 15.30 -10.26
C LEU A 97 -12.60 13.79 -10.08
N SER A 98 -11.57 13.15 -9.53
CA SER A 98 -11.58 11.70 -9.30
C SER A 98 -12.68 11.28 -8.33
N ALA A 99 -12.90 12.05 -7.26
CA ALA A 99 -13.97 11.81 -6.31
C ALA A 99 -15.36 12.00 -6.95
N GLY A 100 -15.53 13.03 -7.78
CA GLY A 100 -16.77 13.28 -8.52
C GLY A 100 -17.06 12.19 -9.56
N VAL A 101 -16.03 11.72 -10.28
CA VAL A 101 -16.15 10.61 -11.24
C VAL A 101 -16.47 9.31 -10.53
N ALA A 102 -15.73 8.97 -9.47
CA ALA A 102 -15.99 7.77 -8.68
C ALA A 102 -17.37 7.81 -8.03
N GLY A 103 -17.75 8.93 -7.42
CA GLY A 103 -19.09 9.15 -6.85
C GLY A 103 -20.18 9.05 -7.92
N GLY A 104 -19.98 9.65 -9.09
CA GLY A 104 -20.93 9.58 -10.21
C GLY A 104 -21.12 8.16 -10.76
N ILE A 105 -20.06 7.37 -10.85
CA ILE A 105 -20.15 5.94 -11.22
C ILE A 105 -20.94 5.18 -10.16
N ILE A 106 -20.64 5.41 -8.88
CA ILE A 106 -21.33 4.79 -7.74
C ILE A 106 -22.85 5.10 -7.76
N ASP A 107 -23.22 6.36 -8.03
CA ASP A 107 -24.62 6.77 -8.15
C ASP A 107 -25.31 6.20 -9.40
N ALA A 108 -24.59 6.04 -10.52
CA ALA A 108 -25.10 5.47 -11.77
C ALA A 108 -25.37 3.95 -11.65
N ASP A 109 -24.55 3.23 -10.88
CA ASP A 109 -24.75 1.82 -10.54
C ASP A 109 -25.79 1.60 -9.42
N GLY A 110 -26.44 2.67 -8.93
CA GLY A 110 -27.52 2.60 -7.95
C GLY A 110 -27.08 2.31 -6.51
N PHE A 111 -25.77 2.38 -6.24
CA PHE A 111 -25.21 2.24 -4.90
C PHE A 111 -25.31 3.58 -4.17
N ARG A 112 -26.52 3.86 -3.66
CA ARG A 112 -26.87 5.13 -3.04
C ARG A 112 -25.92 5.47 -1.89
N LEU A 113 -25.10 6.50 -2.08
CA LEU A 113 -24.44 7.25 -1.01
C LEU A 113 -25.48 8.12 -0.27
N ALA A 114 -26.46 7.46 0.34
CA ALA A 114 -27.27 8.09 1.36
C ALA A 114 -26.42 8.16 2.63
N GLY A 115 -25.82 9.32 2.88
CA GLY A 115 -25.31 9.66 4.20
C GLY A 115 -26.43 9.45 5.22
N GLY A 116 -26.24 8.47 6.10
CA GLY A 116 -27.19 8.11 7.14
C GLY A 116 -27.57 6.64 7.12
N GLY A 117 -26.78 5.82 7.80
CA GLY A 117 -27.16 4.53 8.39
C GLY A 117 -28.00 3.58 7.54
N GLY A 118 -27.36 2.54 7.01
CA GLY A 118 -28.09 1.29 6.73
C GLY A 118 -27.61 0.51 5.51
N ARG A 119 -26.79 -0.51 5.80
CA ARG A 119 -26.62 -1.75 5.02
C ARG A 119 -25.79 -1.63 3.74
N TRP A 120 -24.48 -1.45 3.97
CA TRP A 120 -23.44 -1.88 3.04
C TRP A 120 -23.44 -3.41 2.94
N HIS A 121 -24.06 -3.97 1.90
CA HIS A 121 -23.83 -5.37 1.55
C HIS A 121 -22.52 -5.47 0.76
N TRP A 122 -21.39 -5.30 1.47
CA TRP A 122 -20.12 -5.77 0.94
C TRP A 122 -20.15 -7.30 0.97
N PRO A 123 -19.89 -8.02 -0.13
CA PRO A 123 -19.60 -9.44 -0.05
C PRO A 123 -18.40 -9.62 0.90
N CYS A 124 -18.60 -10.40 1.97
CA CYS A 124 -17.69 -10.56 3.11
C CYS A 124 -16.33 -11.22 2.78
N ASP A 125 -15.89 -11.23 1.52
CA ASP A 125 -14.70 -11.95 1.07
C ASP A 125 -13.46 -11.06 0.91
N VAL A 126 -13.61 -9.73 0.85
CA VAL A 126 -12.48 -8.82 0.49
C VAL A 126 -11.79 -8.18 1.70
N PHE A 127 -12.47 -7.98 2.84
CA PHE A 127 -11.99 -7.15 3.96
C PHE A 127 -12.03 -7.82 5.34
N ASN A 128 -11.65 -9.10 5.40
CA ASN A 128 -11.26 -9.82 6.63
C ASN A 128 -12.39 -10.24 7.60
N CYS A 129 -12.47 -11.55 7.86
CA CYS A 129 -13.35 -12.20 8.84
C CYS A 129 -12.68 -12.37 10.23
N ASN A 130 -11.59 -11.66 10.50
CA ASN A 130 -10.82 -11.76 11.74
C ASN A 130 -10.57 -10.36 12.37
N GLY A 131 -11.62 -9.83 13.01
CA GLY A 131 -11.52 -9.14 14.30
C GLY A 131 -10.68 -7.87 14.46
N VAL A 132 -10.16 -7.23 13.42
CA VAL A 132 -9.45 -5.93 13.56
C VAL A 132 -10.33 -4.80 13.05
N ALA A 133 -11.14 -4.26 13.96
CA ALA A 133 -11.87 -3.02 13.78
C ALA A 133 -10.86 -1.86 13.67
N ILE A 134 -10.61 -1.41 12.45
CA ILE A 134 -9.98 -0.12 12.17
C ILE A 134 -11.12 0.89 12.16
N ASP A 135 -11.56 1.30 13.35
CA ASP A 135 -12.38 2.50 13.54
C ASP A 135 -11.44 3.71 13.68
N ALA A 136 -11.72 4.72 12.85
CA ALA A 136 -11.34 6.14 12.87
C ALA A 136 -10.24 6.63 13.83
#